data_AF-N6VUM4-F1
#
_entry.id   AF-N6VUM4-F1
#
_cell.length_a   1.000
_cell.length_b   1.000
_cell.length_c   1.000
_cell.angle_alpha   90.00
_cell.angle_beta   90.00
_cell.angle_gamma   90.00
#
_symmetry.space_group_name_H-M   'P 1'
#
loop_
_entity.id
_entity.type
_entity.pdbx_description
1 polymer ?
#
loop_
_entity_poly.entity_id
_entity_poly.type
_entity_poly.pdbx_seq_one_letter_code
_entity_poly.pdbx_strand_id
1 'polypeptide(L)'
;MKKNKKRECSKIAGQLSEPNGCITRSKTLRDPVDQLAIEMRAKRFGLSIEDAKNPLAGTYIGRLCLQGVLTQDQYDAAQKYLEVKNDYLCAKGLPSAVYDEIPSSSDVKAREKWVEFATEQFLSMQGVIKEVQALNRQLNLHAAIQYLVIEDKTLPHLMNSLRIVLNALQKYFTQKHSKPLKNSL
;
A
#
# COMPACT_ATOMS: atom_id res chain seq x y z
N MET A 1 -8.23 25.08 -41.13
CA MET A 1 -7.59 24.77 -39.83
C MET A 1 -6.19 24.21 -40.10
N LYS A 2 -5.12 24.95 -39.77
CA LYS A 2 -3.73 24.51 -39.98
C LYS A 2 -3.33 23.56 -38.85
N LYS A 3 -2.98 22.31 -39.18
CA LYS A 3 -2.47 21.32 -38.22
C LYS A 3 -1.04 21.71 -37.82
N ASN A 4 -0.82 22.06 -36.56
CA ASN A 4 0.52 22.32 -36.03
C ASN A 4 1.31 21.01 -35.97
N LYS A 5 2.38 20.92 -36.78
CA LYS A 5 3.34 19.81 -36.76
C LYS A 5 4.07 19.84 -35.42
N LYS A 6 3.97 18.78 -34.61
CA LYS A 6 4.74 18.64 -33.36
C LYS A 6 6.22 18.83 -33.69
N ARG A 7 6.87 19.79 -33.03
CA ARG A 7 8.32 19.97 -33.10
C ARG A 7 8.94 18.80 -32.33
N GLU A 8 9.47 17.81 -33.03
CA GLU A 8 10.38 16.85 -32.40
C GLU A 8 11.63 17.62 -31.99
N CYS A 9 11.92 17.60 -30.69
CA CYS A 9 13.17 18.15 -30.17
C CYS A 9 14.30 17.26 -30.68
N SER A 10 15.06 17.75 -31.65
CA SER A 10 16.17 17.04 -32.25
C SER A 10 17.25 16.78 -31.20
N LYS A 11 17.50 15.50 -30.90
CA LYS A 11 18.64 15.09 -30.06
C LYS A 11 19.94 15.58 -30.72
N ILE A 12 20.71 16.41 -30.02
CA ILE A 12 22.01 16.88 -30.50
C ILE A 12 22.97 15.69 -30.47
N ALA A 13 23.47 15.28 -31.64
CA ALA A 13 24.40 14.16 -31.76
C ALA A 13 25.67 14.43 -30.95
N GLY A 14 26.03 13.51 -30.04
CA GLY A 14 27.24 13.58 -29.22
C GLY A 14 27.08 14.16 -27.80
N GLN A 15 25.89 14.59 -27.39
CA GLN A 15 25.63 14.99 -26.01
C GLN A 15 24.95 13.87 -25.21
N LEU A 16 25.55 13.53 -24.06
CA LEU A 16 24.92 12.65 -23.07
C LEU A 16 23.66 13.34 -22.54
N SER A 17 22.58 12.57 -22.42
CA SER A 17 21.30 13.01 -21.87
C SER A 17 20.98 12.19 -20.64
N GLU A 18 20.42 12.83 -19.63
CA GLU A 18 19.85 12.16 -18.46
C GLU A 18 18.59 11.36 -18.86
N PRO A 19 18.20 10.34 -18.08
CA PRO A 19 17.01 9.52 -18.37
C PRO A 19 15.69 10.30 -18.39
N ASN A 20 15.65 11.50 -17.81
CA ASN A 20 14.54 12.47 -17.86
C ASN A 20 14.53 13.32 -19.16
N GLY A 21 15.48 13.11 -20.08
CA GLY A 21 15.61 13.85 -21.34
C GLY A 21 16.34 15.19 -21.22
N CYS A 22 16.81 15.56 -20.03
CA CYS A 22 17.62 16.76 -19.85
C CYS A 22 19.04 16.54 -20.37
N ILE A 23 19.57 17.53 -21.10
CA ILE A 23 20.96 17.52 -21.57
C ILE A 23 21.89 17.65 -20.36
N THR A 24 22.75 16.66 -20.18
CA THR A 24 23.68 16.64 -19.05
C THR A 24 24.81 17.64 -19.29
N ARG A 25 25.13 18.49 -18.31
CA ARG A 25 26.26 19.43 -18.41
C ARG A 25 27.61 18.77 -18.09
N SER A 26 27.62 17.54 -17.57
CA SER A 26 28.83 16.77 -17.27
C SER A 26 29.30 15.93 -18.46
N LYS A 27 30.62 15.81 -18.63
CA LYS A 27 31.24 14.97 -19.68
C LYS A 27 31.10 13.46 -19.41
N THR A 28 30.83 13.07 -18.17
CA THR A 28 30.54 11.70 -17.76
C THR A 28 29.06 11.60 -17.37
N LEU A 29 28.43 10.51 -17.79
CA LEU A 29 27.12 10.10 -17.26
C LEU A 29 27.37 9.73 -15.79
N ARG A 30 26.84 10.51 -14.84
CA ARG A 30 26.93 10.11 -13.44
C ARG A 30 26.07 8.87 -13.26
N ASP A 31 26.58 7.89 -12.52
CA ASP A 31 25.71 6.86 -11.97
C ASP A 31 24.56 7.56 -11.24
N PRO A 32 23.30 7.14 -11.44
CA PRO A 32 22.18 7.75 -10.76
C PRO A 32 22.47 7.79 -9.26
N VAL A 33 22.23 8.93 -8.62
CA VAL A 33 22.55 9.18 -7.20
C VAL A 33 21.99 8.07 -6.29
N ASP A 34 20.89 7.45 -6.71
CA ASP A 34 20.17 6.41 -5.98
C ASP A 34 20.69 4.99 -6.23
N GLN A 35 21.63 4.78 -7.15
CA GLN A 35 22.09 3.43 -7.52
C GLN A 35 22.69 2.69 -6.33
N LEU A 36 23.57 3.35 -5.57
CA LEU A 36 24.13 2.77 -4.35
C LEU A 36 23.05 2.43 -3.33
N ALA A 37 22.03 3.28 -3.19
CA ALA A 37 20.91 3.04 -2.26
C ALA A 37 20.06 1.84 -2.70
N ILE A 38 19.81 1.69 -4.01
CA ILE A 38 19.09 0.56 -4.60
C ILE A 38 19.90 -0.74 -4.38
N GLU A 39 21.20 -0.71 -4.64
CA GLU A 39 22.09 -1.86 -4.42
C GLU A 39 22.16 -2.27 -2.95
N MET A 40 22.28 -1.30 -2.05
CA MET A 40 22.27 -1.55 -0.60
C MET A 40 20.92 -2.12 -0.15
N ARG A 41 19.80 -1.65 -0.71
CA ARG A 41 18.45 -2.20 -0.45
C ARG A 41 18.32 -3.63 -0.97
N ALA A 42 18.76 -3.89 -2.21
CA ALA A 42 18.77 -5.21 -2.82
C ALA A 42 19.57 -6.20 -1.96
N LYS A 43 20.78 -5.82 -1.54
CA LYS A 43 21.63 -6.63 -0.66
C LYS A 43 21.02 -6.86 0.72
N ARG A 44 20.44 -5.82 1.33
CA ARG A 44 19.84 -5.90 2.67
C ARG A 44 18.63 -6.84 2.71
N PHE A 45 17.83 -6.85 1.65
CA PHE A 45 16.57 -7.58 1.61
C PHE A 45 16.59 -8.83 0.73
N GLY A 46 17.72 -9.14 0.09
CA GLY A 46 17.84 -10.27 -0.83
C GLY A 46 16.92 -10.14 -2.05
N LEU A 47 16.78 -8.94 -2.59
CA LEU A 47 15.95 -8.63 -3.76
C LEU A 47 16.83 -8.47 -5.01
N SER A 48 16.22 -8.60 -6.18
CA SER A 48 16.85 -8.17 -7.43
C SER A 48 17.02 -6.64 -7.43
N ILE A 49 17.93 -6.11 -8.27
CA ILE A 49 18.11 -4.67 -8.42
C ILE A 49 16.83 -4.01 -8.96
N GLU A 50 16.07 -4.74 -9.80
CA GLU A 50 14.78 -4.27 -10.33
C GLU A 50 13.72 -4.19 -9.24
N ASP A 51 13.59 -5.24 -8.42
CA ASP A 51 12.63 -5.27 -7.31
C ASP A 51 12.97 -4.23 -6.23
N ALA A 52 14.26 -3.98 -5.99
CA ALA A 52 14.70 -2.96 -5.04
C ALA A 52 14.32 -1.54 -5.47
N LYS A 53 14.15 -1.29 -6.79
CA LYS A 53 13.63 -0.01 -7.31
C LYS A 53 12.13 0.15 -7.06
N ASN A 54 11.41 -0.96 -6.91
CA ASN A 54 9.96 -0.93 -6.70
C ASN A 54 9.63 -0.27 -5.33
N PRO A 55 8.70 0.70 -5.27
CA PRO A 55 8.23 1.27 -4.01
C PRO A 55 7.76 0.20 -3.00
N LEU A 56 7.23 -0.93 -3.48
CA LEU A 56 6.80 -2.07 -2.65
C LEU A 56 7.93 -2.61 -1.76
N ALA A 57 9.19 -2.52 -2.21
CA ALA A 57 10.34 -2.98 -1.43
C ALA A 57 10.53 -2.19 -0.11
N GLY A 58 9.91 -1.01 0.00
CA GLY A 58 9.92 -0.19 1.21
C GLY A 58 9.23 -0.85 2.41
N THR A 59 8.22 -1.68 2.19
CA THR A 59 7.46 -2.35 3.26
C THR A 59 7.73 -3.85 3.27
N TYR A 60 7.68 -4.47 4.44
CA TYR A 60 7.83 -5.90 4.62
C TYR A 60 6.79 -6.69 3.83
N ILE A 61 5.52 -6.27 3.86
CA ILE A 61 4.45 -6.93 3.09
C ILE A 61 4.69 -6.82 1.59
N GLY A 62 5.15 -5.66 1.10
CA GLY A 62 5.51 -5.49 -0.30
C GLY A 62 6.73 -6.34 -0.70
N ARG A 63 7.75 -6.46 0.16
CA ARG A 63 8.87 -7.39 -0.05
C ARG A 63 8.41 -8.84 -0.15
N LEU A 64 7.50 -9.27 0.71
CA LEU A 64 6.92 -10.63 0.65
C LEU A 64 6.13 -10.87 -0.64
N CYS A 65 5.44 -9.84 -1.15
CA CYS A 65 4.73 -9.92 -2.43
C CYS A 65 5.71 -10.03 -3.61
N LEU A 66 6.79 -9.23 -3.64
CA LEU A 66 7.83 -9.30 -4.67
C LEU A 66 8.55 -10.65 -4.69
N GLN A 67 8.76 -11.25 -3.52
CA GLN A 67 9.35 -12.59 -3.40
C GLN A 67 8.38 -13.74 -3.74
N GLY A 68 7.11 -13.43 -4.07
CA GLY A 68 6.08 -14.43 -4.36
C GLY A 68 5.61 -15.22 -3.13
N VAL A 69 5.92 -14.75 -1.92
CA VAL A 69 5.51 -15.38 -0.67
C VAL A 69 4.08 -15.00 -0.30
N LEU A 70 3.63 -13.81 -0.68
CA LEU A 70 2.23 -13.39 -0.62
C LEU A 70 1.69 -13.22 -2.04
N THR A 71 0.40 -13.48 -2.23
CA THR A 71 -0.27 -13.17 -3.49
C THR A 71 -0.59 -11.67 -3.57
N GLN A 72 -0.79 -11.17 -4.79
CA GLN A 72 -1.19 -9.77 -5.00
C GLN A 72 -2.47 -9.44 -4.22
N ASP A 73 -3.47 -10.32 -4.23
CA ASP A 73 -4.71 -10.08 -3.49
C ASP A 73 -4.52 -9.99 -1.97
N GLN A 74 -3.57 -10.75 -1.40
CA GLN A 74 -3.23 -10.66 0.02
C GLN A 74 -2.55 -9.33 0.33
N TYR A 75 -1.68 -8.86 -0.57
CA TYR A 75 -1.07 -7.55 -0.47
C TYR A 75 -2.15 -6.44 -0.54
N ASP A 76 -3.06 -6.52 -1.50
CA ASP A 76 -4.15 -5.55 -1.66
C ASP A 76 -5.07 -5.53 -0.44
N ALA A 77 -5.38 -6.70 0.14
CA ALA A 77 -6.15 -6.79 1.39
C ALA A 77 -5.41 -6.14 2.58
N ALA A 78 -4.08 -6.25 2.64
CA ALA A 78 -3.27 -5.59 3.66
C ALA A 78 -3.27 -4.07 3.50
N GLN A 79 -3.16 -3.55 2.27
CA GLN A 79 -3.29 -2.12 1.99
C GLN A 79 -4.68 -1.60 2.35
N LYS A 80 -5.73 -2.32 1.97
CA LYS A 80 -7.11 -1.97 2.31
C LYS A 80 -7.35 -1.93 3.83
N TYR A 81 -6.73 -2.84 4.57
CA TYR A 81 -6.77 -2.82 6.03
C TYR A 81 -6.16 -1.53 6.60
N LEU A 82 -5.00 -1.11 6.09
CA LEU A 82 -4.32 0.13 6.52
C LEU A 82 -5.17 1.36 6.22
N GLU A 83 -5.80 1.43 5.04
CA GLU A 83 -6.73 2.50 4.66
C GLU A 83 -7.90 2.59 5.65
N VAL A 84 -8.64 1.49 5.86
CA VAL A 84 -9.80 1.46 6.77
C VAL A 84 -9.40 1.80 8.21
N LYS A 85 -8.21 1.36 8.65
CA LYS A 85 -7.67 1.73 9.97
C LYS A 85 -7.38 3.23 10.03
N ASN A 86 -6.75 3.80 9.00
CA ASN A 86 -6.46 5.23 8.96
C ASN A 86 -7.74 6.07 8.97
N ASP A 87 -8.74 5.69 8.16
CA ASP A 87 -10.06 6.33 8.15
C ASP A 87 -10.69 6.35 9.54
N TYR A 88 -10.60 5.23 10.27
CA TYR A 88 -11.07 5.14 11.65
C TYR A 88 -10.29 6.08 12.58
N LEU A 89 -8.96 6.13 12.48
CA LEU A 89 -8.13 7.04 13.29
C LEU A 89 -8.48 8.50 13.01
N CYS A 90 -8.64 8.87 11.73
CA CYS A 90 -9.09 10.18 11.29
C CYS A 90 -10.48 10.52 11.83
N ALA A 91 -11.42 9.57 11.74
CA ALA A 91 -12.79 9.72 12.23
C ALA A 91 -12.85 9.95 13.75
N LYS A 92 -11.94 9.34 14.51
CA LYS A 92 -11.85 9.49 15.97
C LYS A 92 -10.91 10.61 16.43
N GLY A 93 -10.21 11.28 15.52
CA GLY A 93 -9.25 12.34 15.86
C GLY A 93 -8.07 11.82 16.68
N LEU A 94 -7.65 10.57 16.48
CA LEU A 94 -6.61 9.94 17.27
C LEU A 94 -5.20 10.38 16.81
N PRO A 95 -4.23 10.45 17.75
CA PRO A 95 -2.82 10.66 17.37
C PRO A 95 -2.33 9.45 16.57
N SER A 96 -1.54 9.69 15.51
CA SER A 96 -1.07 8.72 14.49
C SER A 96 -1.96 8.56 13.24
N ALA A 97 -3.06 9.31 13.13
CA ALA A 97 -3.80 9.40 11.87
C ALA A 97 -3.00 10.19 10.83
N VAL A 98 -2.98 9.72 9.58
CA VAL A 98 -2.45 10.45 8.43
C VAL A 98 -3.61 11.24 7.81
N TYR A 99 -3.50 12.56 7.86
CA TYR A 99 -4.57 13.51 7.50
C TYR A 99 -4.42 14.11 6.09
N ASP A 100 -3.51 13.61 5.27
CA ASP A 100 -3.19 14.21 3.96
C ASP A 100 -4.41 14.24 3.00
N GLU A 101 -5.36 13.33 3.17
CA GLU A 101 -6.55 13.20 2.32
C GLU A 101 -7.89 13.30 3.09
N ILE A 102 -7.97 14.06 4.20
CA ILE A 102 -9.31 14.30 4.76
C ILE A 102 -10.11 15.10 3.73
N PRO A 103 -11.32 14.67 3.34
CA PRO A 103 -12.21 15.56 2.62
C PRO A 103 -12.45 16.79 3.49
N SER A 104 -11.98 17.96 3.01
CA SER A 104 -12.33 19.26 3.59
C SER A 104 -13.79 19.52 3.27
N SER A 105 -14.70 18.72 3.84
CA SER A 105 -16.12 18.95 3.71
C SER A 105 -16.48 20.05 4.70
N SER A 106 -16.70 21.25 4.18
CA SER A 106 -17.38 22.33 4.90
C SER A 106 -18.79 21.92 5.38
N ASP A 107 -19.31 20.78 4.90
CA ASP A 107 -20.57 20.18 5.32
C ASP A 107 -20.40 19.22 6.52
N VAL A 108 -20.92 19.65 7.67
CA VAL A 108 -20.89 18.91 8.94
C VAL A 108 -21.65 17.57 8.83
N LYS A 109 -22.79 17.54 8.11
CA LYS A 109 -23.61 16.32 8.00
C LYS A 109 -22.93 15.24 7.16
N ALA A 110 -22.23 15.64 6.10
CA ALA A 110 -21.44 14.72 5.28
C ALA A 110 -20.29 14.12 6.11
N ARG A 111 -19.65 14.93 6.94
CA ARG A 111 -18.58 14.48 7.85
C ARG A 111 -19.09 13.48 8.88
N GLU A 112 -20.23 13.75 9.53
CA GLU A 112 -20.83 12.83 10.51
C GLU A 112 -21.13 11.46 9.90
N LYS A 113 -21.78 11.43 8.73
CA LYS A 113 -22.06 10.18 8.00
C LYS A 113 -20.78 9.42 7.64
N TRP A 114 -19.73 10.13 7.25
CA TRP A 114 -18.44 9.51 6.95
C TRP A 114 -17.79 8.93 8.21
N VAL A 115 -17.84 9.63 9.34
CA VAL A 115 -17.33 9.16 10.64
C VAL A 115 -18.06 7.87 11.08
N GLU A 116 -19.39 7.85 10.95
CA GLU A 116 -20.20 6.65 11.23
C GLU A 116 -19.80 5.49 10.34
N PHE A 117 -19.71 5.73 9.02
CA PHE A 117 -19.31 4.71 8.05
C PHE A 117 -17.90 4.17 8.34
N ALA A 118 -16.90 5.03 8.53
CA ALA A 118 -15.52 4.62 8.83
C ALA A 118 -15.45 3.80 10.14
N THR A 119 -16.22 4.21 11.15
CA THR A 119 -16.32 3.47 12.42
C THR A 119 -16.93 2.09 12.20
N GLU A 120 -18.06 1.98 11.48
CA GLU A 120 -18.72 0.71 11.19
C GLU A 120 -17.83 -0.24 10.37
N GLN A 121 -17.12 0.30 9.38
CA GLN A 121 -16.18 -0.46 8.56
C GLN A 121 -15.08 -1.09 9.38
N PHE A 122 -14.43 -0.30 10.22
CA PHE A 122 -13.35 -0.80 11.05
C PHE A 122 -13.84 -1.82 12.08
N LEU A 123 -14.99 -1.58 12.71
CA LEU A 123 -15.58 -2.55 13.66
C LEU A 123 -15.97 -3.86 12.99
N SER A 124 -16.56 -3.80 11.80
CA SER A 124 -16.90 -5.00 11.01
C SER A 124 -15.66 -5.81 10.65
N MET A 125 -14.60 -5.14 10.21
CA MET A 125 -13.31 -5.76 9.90
C MET A 125 -12.67 -6.40 11.14
N GLN A 126 -12.73 -5.73 12.30
CA GLN A 126 -12.31 -6.31 13.58
C GLN A 126 -13.15 -7.53 13.98
N GLY A 127 -14.45 -7.52 13.67
CA GLY A 127 -15.34 -8.67 13.85
C GLY A 127 -14.85 -9.90 13.08
N VAL A 128 -14.54 -9.75 11.78
CA VAL A 128 -13.99 -10.83 10.95
C VAL A 128 -12.69 -11.38 11.54
N ILE A 129 -11.77 -10.51 11.96
CA ILE A 129 -10.51 -10.95 12.56
C ILE A 129 -10.76 -11.75 13.84
N LYS A 130 -11.69 -11.31 14.69
CA LYS A 130 -12.07 -12.03 15.92
C LYS A 130 -12.69 -13.39 15.63
N GLU A 131 -13.57 -13.48 14.63
CA GLU A 131 -14.18 -14.76 14.21
C GLU A 131 -13.12 -15.75 13.74
N VAL A 132 -12.19 -15.29 12.88
CA VAL A 132 -11.11 -16.14 12.36
C VAL A 132 -10.13 -16.52 13.47
N GLN A 133 -9.87 -15.62 14.42
CA GLN A 133 -9.06 -15.89 15.61
C GLN A 133 -9.71 -16.94 16.51
N ALA A 134 -11.04 -16.90 16.66
CA ALA A 134 -11.77 -17.90 17.45
C ALA A 134 -11.68 -19.31 16.85
N LEU A 135 -11.62 -19.40 15.52
CA LEU A 135 -11.39 -20.66 14.80
C LEU A 135 -9.92 -21.12 14.86
N ASN A 136 -8.97 -20.18 14.94
CA ASN A 136 -7.53 -20.44 14.91
C ASN A 136 -6.87 -20.11 16.26
N ARG A 137 -7.32 -20.74 17.34
CA ARG A 137 -6.90 -20.41 18.73
C ARG A 137 -5.39 -20.52 18.99
N GLN A 138 -4.69 -21.36 18.23
CA GLN A 138 -3.24 -21.57 18.37
C GLN A 138 -2.41 -20.45 17.76
N LEU A 139 -3.00 -19.67 16.85
CA LEU A 139 -2.32 -18.60 16.13
C LEU A 139 -2.63 -17.25 16.75
N ASN A 140 -1.75 -16.28 16.57
CA ASN A 140 -1.99 -14.91 17.00
C ASN A 140 -2.15 -13.99 15.80
N LEU A 141 -3.39 -13.91 15.28
CA LEU A 141 -3.72 -13.13 14.09
C LEU A 141 -3.61 -11.62 14.37
N HIS A 142 -3.97 -11.20 15.58
CA HIS A 142 -3.83 -9.80 16.00
C HIS A 142 -2.37 -9.36 16.01
N ALA A 143 -1.47 -10.17 16.58
CA ALA A 143 -0.03 -9.89 16.58
C ALA A 143 0.53 -9.87 15.16
N ALA A 144 0.06 -10.75 14.28
CA ALA A 144 0.50 -10.76 12.89
C ALA A 144 0.17 -9.42 12.19
N ILE A 145 -1.06 -8.93 12.30
CA ILE A 145 -1.42 -7.64 11.69
C ILE A 145 -0.66 -6.48 12.36
N GLN A 146 -0.64 -6.44 13.69
CA GLN A 146 0.01 -5.36 14.43
C GLN A 146 1.49 -5.25 14.08
N TYR A 147 2.23 -6.34 14.15
CA TYR A 147 3.67 -6.28 13.97
C TYR A 147 4.09 -6.29 12.51
N LEU A 148 3.47 -7.10 11.65
CA LEU A 148 3.94 -7.26 10.26
C LEU A 148 3.38 -6.18 9.34
N VAL A 149 2.12 -5.76 9.54
CA VAL A 149 1.43 -4.82 8.63
C VAL A 149 1.54 -3.39 9.13
N ILE A 150 1.29 -3.15 10.42
CA ILE A 150 1.28 -1.78 10.98
C ILE A 150 2.69 -1.30 11.34
N GLU A 151 3.47 -2.13 12.04
CA GLU A 151 4.80 -1.74 12.53
C GLU A 151 5.97 -2.13 11.59
N ASP A 152 5.67 -2.79 10.46
CA ASP A 152 6.65 -3.26 9.47
C ASP A 152 7.79 -4.15 10.03
N LYS A 153 7.53 -4.87 11.12
CA LYS A 153 8.51 -5.75 11.77
C LYS A 153 8.63 -7.09 11.04
N THR A 154 9.86 -7.55 10.85
CA THR A 154 10.17 -8.84 10.23
C THR A 154 10.08 -9.97 11.25
N LEU A 155 8.91 -10.61 11.39
CA LEU A 155 8.69 -11.74 12.32
C LEU A 155 8.27 -13.01 11.55
N PRO A 156 9.23 -13.83 11.07
CA PRO A 156 8.92 -14.99 10.20
C PRO A 156 7.96 -16.01 10.83
N HIS A 157 7.99 -16.17 12.15
CA HIS A 157 7.12 -17.11 12.86
C HIS A 157 5.63 -16.74 12.82
N LEU A 158 5.28 -15.48 12.53
CA LEU A 158 3.90 -15.01 12.40
C LEU A 158 3.37 -15.06 10.96
N MET A 159 4.17 -15.51 9.99
CA MET A 159 3.78 -15.49 8.58
C MET A 159 2.57 -16.37 8.26
N ASN A 160 2.44 -17.52 8.91
CA ASN A 160 1.27 -18.38 8.74
C ASN A 160 -0.01 -17.70 9.25
N SER A 161 0.08 -17.03 10.41
CA SER A 161 -1.00 -16.22 10.96
C SER A 161 -1.38 -15.07 10.03
N LEU A 162 -0.38 -14.41 9.43
CA LEU A 162 -0.59 -13.33 8.47
C LEU A 162 -1.35 -13.81 7.22
N ARG A 163 -0.95 -14.93 6.61
CA ARG A 163 -1.64 -15.46 5.42
C ARG A 163 -3.11 -15.77 5.71
N ILE A 164 -3.41 -16.38 6.86
CA ILE A 164 -4.76 -16.75 7.24
C ILE A 164 -5.64 -15.50 7.40
N VAL A 165 -5.15 -14.48 8.11
CA VAL A 165 -5.93 -13.27 8.34
C VAL A 165 -6.10 -12.45 7.06
N LEU A 166 -5.08 -12.35 6.21
CA LEU A 166 -5.19 -11.66 4.92
C LEU A 166 -6.17 -12.36 3.97
N ASN A 167 -6.18 -13.70 3.93
CA ASN A 167 -7.17 -14.44 3.15
C ASN A 167 -8.61 -14.19 3.64
N ALA A 168 -8.80 -14.09 4.96
CA ALA A 168 -10.11 -13.79 5.52
C ALA A 168 -10.56 -12.36 5.19
N LEU A 169 -9.65 -11.39 5.30
CA LEU A 169 -9.90 -9.99 4.93
C LEU A 169 -10.21 -9.85 3.43
N GLN A 170 -9.44 -10.52 2.57
CA GLN A 170 -9.69 -10.56 1.13
C GLN A 170 -11.12 -11.06 0.85
N LYS A 171 -11.53 -12.19 1.44
CA LYS A 171 -12.89 -12.72 1.29
C LYS A 171 -13.94 -11.75 1.76
N TYR A 172 -13.72 -11.09 2.90
CA TYR A 172 -14.64 -10.07 3.42
C TYR A 172 -14.82 -8.91 2.43
N PHE A 173 -13.73 -8.39 1.88
CA PHE A 173 -13.80 -7.29 0.91
C PHE A 173 -14.50 -7.74 -0.39
N THR A 174 -14.15 -8.90 -0.94
CA THR A 174 -14.80 -9.42 -2.16
C THR A 174 -16.31 -9.65 -1.95
N GLN A 175 -16.72 -10.21 -0.80
CA GLN A 175 -18.13 -10.43 -0.48
C GLN A 175 -18.90 -9.13 -0.26
N LYS A 176 -18.25 -8.12 0.31
CA LYS A 176 -18.87 -6.81 0.47
C LYS A 176 -19.09 -6.12 -0.87
N HIS A 177 -18.13 -6.23 -1.79
CA HIS A 177 -18.27 -5.71 -3.15
C HIS A 177 -19.32 -6.49 -3.98
N SER A 178 -19.56 -7.77 -3.68
CA SER A 178 -20.56 -8.59 -4.38
C SER A 178 -21.98 -8.45 -3.83
N LYS A 179 -22.17 -7.90 -2.64
CA LYS A 179 -23.50 -7.53 -2.13
C LYS A 179 -23.87 -6.15 -2.71
N PRO A 180 -24.78 -6.07 -3.71
CA PRO A 180 -25.31 -4.77 -4.10
C PRO A 180 -25.99 -4.15 -2.87
N LEU A 181 -25.74 -2.85 -2.65
CA LEU A 181 -26.53 -2.04 -1.74
C LEU A 181 -28.00 -2.23 -2.11
N LYS A 182 -28.73 -3.08 -1.37
CA LYS A 182 -30.18 -3.14 -1.42
C LYS A 182 -30.72 -1.91 -0.68
N ASN A 183 -30.49 -0.73 -1.25
CA ASN A 183 -31.10 0.52 -0.82
C ASN A 183 -31.84 1.11 -2.02
N SER A 184 -33.06 0.63 -2.23
CA SER A 184 -34.07 1.33 -3.01
C SER A 184 -35.43 0.74 -2.67
N LEU A 185 -36.06 1.29 -1.63
CA LEU A 185 -37.45 1.78 -1.59
C LEU A 185 -37.69 2.52 -0.26
#